data_AF-A0A8D0LC24-F1
#
_entry.id   AF-A0A8D0LC24-F1
#
_cell.length_a   1.000
_cell.length_b   1.000
_cell.length_c   1.000
_cell.angle_alpha   90.00
_cell.angle_beta   90.00
_cell.angle_gamma   90.00
#
_symmetry.space_group_name_H-M   'P 1'
#
loop_
_entity.id
_entity.type
_entity.pdbx_description
1 polymer ?
#
loop_
_entity_poly.entity_id
_entity_poly.type
_entity_poly.pdbx_seq_one_letter_code
_entity_poly.pdbx_strand_id
1 'polypeptide(L)'
;MSALCPPPSPAVAKTEIALDGESPLLAATFAYWDNILGPRVRHIWAPKTQQLLLSDGEITFLANHTLNGEILRNAESGAIDVKFFVLAEKGVIIVSLIFDGNWNGDRSTYGLSIILPQSELGFYLPLHRVCVDRLTHIIRKGRIWMHKERQEHFQKAVMEGTERMEDEGQSIIPMLTGEVIPVMELLSSMKSHSVPEEIDVSPLFAAF
;
A
#
# COMPACT_ATOMS: atom_id res chain seq x y z
N MET A 1 -18.92 -30.80 18.16
CA MET A 1 -17.62 -30.70 17.48
C MET A 1 -17.26 -29.22 17.43
N SER A 2 -16.39 -28.79 18.34
CA SER A 2 -15.99 -27.39 18.46
C SER A 2 -14.98 -27.07 17.36
N ALA A 3 -15.37 -26.20 16.42
CA ALA A 3 -14.45 -25.68 15.41
C ALA A 3 -13.32 -24.93 16.13
N LEU A 4 -12.10 -25.48 16.05
CA LEU A 4 -10.88 -24.81 16.44
C LEU A 4 -10.68 -23.62 15.50
N CYS A 5 -11.22 -22.47 15.86
CA CYS A 5 -10.82 -21.21 15.24
C CYS A 5 -9.30 -21.07 15.46
N PRO A 6 -8.51 -20.85 14.41
CA PRO A 6 -7.11 -20.51 14.60
C PRO A 6 -7.03 -19.24 15.46
N PRO A 7 -5.98 -19.10 16.29
CA PRO A 7 -5.82 -17.91 17.12
C PRO A 7 -5.88 -16.66 16.24
N PRO A 8 -6.55 -15.58 16.69
CA PRO A 8 -6.59 -14.34 15.94
C PRO A 8 -5.14 -13.91 15.69
N SER A 9 -4.79 -13.73 14.41
CA SER A 9 -3.53 -13.09 14.05
C SER A 9 -3.46 -11.74 14.77
N PRO A 10 -2.29 -11.33 15.29
CA PRO A 10 -2.17 -10.04 15.97
C PRO A 10 -2.80 -8.95 15.09
N ALA A 11 -3.68 -8.14 15.69
CA ALA A 11 -4.43 -7.14 14.96
C ALA A 11 -3.45 -6.21 14.23
N VAL A 12 -3.54 -6.21 12.90
CA VAL A 12 -2.69 -5.35 12.06
C VAL A 12 -3.12 -3.90 12.28
N ALA A 13 -2.15 -3.00 12.43
CA ALA A 13 -2.44 -1.58 12.58
C ALA A 13 -3.23 -1.08 11.37
N LYS A 14 -4.30 -0.32 11.62
CA LYS A 14 -5.23 0.14 10.61
C LYS A 14 -5.59 1.60 10.82
N THR A 15 -5.66 2.36 9.73
CA THR A 15 -6.18 3.72 9.71
C THR A 15 -7.38 3.78 8.79
N GLU A 16 -8.51 4.23 9.32
CA GLU A 16 -9.70 4.53 8.54
C GLU A 16 -9.63 5.97 8.01
N ILE A 17 -9.88 6.13 6.72
CA ILE A 17 -9.79 7.40 6.01
C ILE A 17 -11.19 7.82 5.59
N ALA A 18 -11.61 9.00 6.03
CA ALA A 18 -12.81 9.63 5.51
C ALA A 18 -12.48 10.28 4.16
N LEU A 19 -13.15 9.87 3.10
CA LEU A 19 -13.00 10.42 1.76
C LEU A 19 -14.30 11.14 1.36
N ASP A 20 -14.16 12.23 0.61
CA ASP A 20 -15.29 12.95 0.04
C ASP A 20 -15.83 12.20 -1.17
N GLY A 21 -16.75 11.25 -0.93
CA GLY A 21 -17.42 10.46 -1.97
C GLY A 21 -17.17 8.96 -1.85
N GLU A 22 -17.58 8.21 -2.88
CA GLU A 22 -17.36 6.76 -2.94
C GLU A 22 -15.88 6.46 -3.24
N SER A 23 -15.29 5.56 -2.48
CA SER A 23 -13.93 5.09 -2.70
C SER A 23 -13.92 3.93 -3.68
N PRO A 24 -13.21 4.01 -4.82
CA PRO A 24 -12.98 2.84 -5.69
C PRO A 24 -12.00 1.83 -5.07
N LEU A 25 -11.29 2.21 -4.00
CA LEU A 25 -10.35 1.34 -3.30
C LEU A 25 -11.03 0.63 -2.14
N LEU A 26 -10.60 -0.61 -1.88
CA LEU A 26 -10.93 -1.36 -0.66
C LEU A 26 -9.91 -1.10 0.44
N ALA A 27 -8.63 -1.04 0.08
CA ALA A 27 -7.54 -0.75 1.00
C ALA A 27 -6.24 -0.42 0.25
N ALA A 28 -5.31 0.20 0.96
CA ALA A 28 -3.89 0.18 0.64
C ALA A 28 -3.12 -0.50 1.78
N THR A 29 -2.04 -1.20 1.46
CA THR A 29 -1.25 -1.95 2.45
C THR A 29 0.23 -1.64 2.32
N PHE A 30 0.89 -1.59 3.47
CA PHE A 30 2.34 -1.62 3.55
C PHE A 30 2.78 -2.93 4.21
N ALA A 31 3.54 -3.73 3.46
CA ALA A 31 4.00 -5.04 3.87
C ALA A 31 5.51 -5.17 3.76
N TYR A 32 6.08 -6.13 4.49
CA TYR A 32 7.51 -6.43 4.50
C TYR A 32 7.75 -7.93 4.59
N TRP A 33 8.94 -8.35 4.19
CA TRP A 33 9.41 -9.72 4.38
C TRP A 33 10.06 -9.88 5.77
N ASP A 34 9.49 -10.75 6.60
CA ASP A 34 10.08 -11.20 7.86
C ASP A 34 10.85 -12.50 7.62
N ASN A 35 12.12 -12.55 8.05
CA ASN A 35 13.01 -13.68 7.77
C ASN A 35 12.58 -14.99 8.44
N ILE A 36 11.72 -14.93 9.47
CA ILE A 36 11.25 -16.10 10.20
C ILE A 36 9.82 -16.44 9.79
N LEU A 37 8.97 -15.42 9.66
CA LEU A 37 7.52 -15.58 9.49
C LEU A 37 7.03 -15.34 8.06
N GLY A 38 7.93 -14.93 7.14
CA GLY A 38 7.59 -14.61 5.76
C GLY A 38 6.91 -13.26 5.62
N PRO A 39 6.09 -13.04 4.57
CA PRO A 39 5.40 -11.78 4.36
C PRO A 39 4.49 -11.39 5.53
N ARG A 40 4.56 -10.12 5.91
CA ARG A 40 3.78 -9.53 7.00
C ARG A 40 3.24 -8.18 6.57
N VAL A 41 1.97 -7.92 6.84
CA VAL A 41 1.40 -6.57 6.72
C VAL A 41 1.71 -5.79 7.97
N ARG A 42 2.31 -4.60 7.80
CA ARG A 42 2.61 -3.69 8.90
C ARG A 42 1.49 -2.68 9.12
N HIS A 43 0.84 -2.22 8.05
CA HIS A 43 -0.25 -1.26 8.16
C HIS A 43 -1.26 -1.38 7.03
N ILE A 44 -2.52 -1.06 7.34
CA ILE A 44 -3.65 -1.01 6.41
C ILE A 44 -4.25 0.39 6.43
N TRP A 45 -4.37 1.02 5.26
CA TRP A 45 -5.17 2.22 5.07
C TRP A 45 -6.47 1.83 4.37
N ALA A 46 -7.61 2.04 5.01
CA ALA A 46 -8.91 1.66 4.45
C ALA A 46 -9.85 2.87 4.43
N PRO A 47 -10.67 3.06 3.39
CA PRO A 47 -11.73 4.05 3.44
C PRO A 47 -12.77 3.68 4.50
N LYS A 48 -13.39 4.69 5.10
CA LYS A 48 -14.47 4.50 6.06
C LYS A 48 -15.78 4.18 5.34
N THR A 49 -15.94 2.92 4.93
CA THR A 49 -17.12 2.44 4.19
C THR A 49 -18.00 1.53 5.05
N GLN A 50 -19.33 1.60 4.88
CA GLN A 50 -20.29 0.81 5.67
C GLN A 50 -20.30 -0.70 5.32
N GLN A 51 -19.78 -1.08 4.14
CA GLN A 51 -19.65 -2.47 3.72
C GLN A 51 -18.21 -2.75 3.28
N LEU A 52 -17.55 -3.67 3.97
CA LEU A 52 -16.21 -4.16 3.64
C LEU A 52 -16.37 -5.44 2.82
N LEU A 53 -15.92 -5.43 1.56
CA LEU A 53 -15.87 -6.64 0.72
C LEU A 53 -14.90 -7.69 1.28
N LEU A 54 -13.83 -7.23 1.95
CA LEU A 54 -12.78 -8.07 2.50
C LEU A 54 -12.59 -7.78 3.99
N SER A 55 -12.37 -8.84 4.77
CA SER A 55 -11.89 -8.71 6.15
C SER A 55 -10.40 -8.35 6.21
N ASP A 56 -9.94 -7.81 7.34
CA ASP A 56 -8.51 -7.48 7.55
C ASP A 56 -7.62 -8.73 7.43
N GLY A 57 -8.12 -9.90 7.80
CA GLY A 57 -7.44 -11.18 7.63
C GLY A 57 -7.25 -11.57 6.16
N GLU A 58 -8.26 -11.33 5.32
CA GLU A 58 -8.16 -11.56 3.88
C GLU A 58 -7.20 -10.58 3.22
N ILE A 59 -7.25 -9.29 3.58
CA ILE A 59 -6.28 -8.29 3.10
C ILE A 59 -4.85 -8.71 3.44
N THR A 60 -4.63 -9.20 4.66
CA THR A 60 -3.32 -9.72 5.09
C THR A 60 -2.89 -10.93 4.25
N PHE A 61 -3.81 -11.86 3.99
CA PHE A 61 -3.55 -13.03 3.16
C PHE A 61 -3.19 -12.67 1.70
N LEU A 62 -3.81 -11.62 1.14
CA LEU A 62 -3.50 -11.12 -0.20
C LEU A 62 -2.09 -10.50 -0.28
N ALA A 63 -1.68 -9.76 0.74
CA ALA A 63 -0.33 -9.23 0.82
C ALA A 63 0.73 -10.35 0.86
N ASN A 64 0.41 -11.48 1.51
CA ASN A 64 1.31 -12.63 1.54
C ASN A 64 1.51 -13.25 0.15
N HIS A 65 0.45 -13.34 -0.65
CA HIS A 65 0.54 -13.84 -2.03
C HIS A 65 1.45 -12.97 -2.91
N THR A 66 1.50 -11.67 -2.63
CA THR A 66 2.30 -10.72 -3.42
C THR A 66 3.80 -10.89 -3.18
N LEU A 67 4.20 -11.10 -1.92
CA LEU A 67 5.60 -11.13 -1.49
C LEU A 67 6.21 -12.53 -1.39
N ASN A 68 5.43 -13.61 -1.29
CA ASN A 68 5.91 -14.99 -1.11
C ASN A 68 6.95 -15.47 -2.15
N GLY A 69 7.00 -14.86 -3.34
CA GLY A 69 7.97 -15.18 -4.40
C GLY A 69 9.21 -14.27 -4.45
N GLU A 70 9.35 -13.29 -3.55
CA GLU A 70 10.35 -12.22 -3.64
C GLU A 70 11.55 -12.39 -2.70
N ILE A 71 11.66 -13.52 -1.99
CA ILE A 71 12.75 -13.75 -1.02
C ILE A 71 14.14 -13.80 -1.68
N LEU A 72 14.23 -14.28 -2.92
CA LEU A 72 15.47 -14.36 -3.69
C LEU A 72 15.65 -13.17 -4.66
N ARG A 73 14.90 -12.08 -4.44
CA ARG A 73 14.96 -10.88 -5.28
C ARG A 73 16.39 -10.34 -5.34
N ASN A 74 17.02 -10.46 -6.51
CA ASN A 74 18.33 -9.87 -6.81
C ASN A 74 18.14 -8.75 -7.84
N ALA A 75 17.41 -7.72 -7.44
CA ALA A 75 17.15 -6.56 -8.29
C ALA A 75 18.27 -5.52 -8.15
N GLU A 76 18.49 -4.72 -9.20
CA GLU A 76 19.44 -3.61 -9.15
C GLU A 76 19.12 -2.66 -7.99
N SER A 77 20.14 -2.04 -7.40
CA SER A 77 19.95 -1.12 -6.29
C SER A 77 19.06 0.04 -6.72
N GLY A 78 17.90 0.20 -6.05
CA GLY A 78 16.91 1.20 -6.40
C GLY A 78 15.80 0.73 -7.35
N ALA A 79 15.81 -0.51 -7.83
CA ALA A 79 14.72 -1.08 -8.63
C ALA A 79 13.41 -1.14 -7.82
N ILE A 80 12.29 -0.90 -8.50
CA ILE A 80 10.92 -1.00 -7.98
C ILE A 80 10.13 -1.78 -9.03
N ASP A 81 9.67 -2.97 -8.67
CA ASP A 81 8.91 -3.81 -9.59
C ASP A 81 7.43 -3.69 -9.35
N VAL A 82 6.67 -3.60 -10.43
CA VAL A 82 5.22 -3.50 -10.39
C VAL A 82 4.63 -4.88 -10.66
N LYS A 83 3.74 -5.34 -9.79
CA LYS A 83 2.90 -6.52 -10.03
C LYS A 83 1.44 -6.11 -10.08
N PHE A 84 0.75 -6.63 -11.09
CA PHE A 84 -0.67 -6.45 -11.28
C PHE A 84 -1.35 -7.83 -11.22
N PHE A 85 -2.24 -8.01 -10.26
CA PHE A 85 -2.98 -9.26 -10.07
C PHE A 85 -4.48 -9.02 -10.21
N VAL A 86 -5.14 -9.95 -10.91
CA VAL A 86 -6.60 -10.07 -10.91
C VAL A 86 -6.93 -11.38 -10.19
N LEU A 87 -7.50 -11.29 -9.00
CA LEU A 87 -7.88 -12.46 -8.21
C LEU A 87 -9.39 -12.65 -8.27
N ALA A 88 -9.83 -13.34 -9.32
CA ALA A 88 -11.25 -13.53 -9.62
C ALA A 88 -12.02 -14.24 -8.49
N GLU A 89 -11.39 -15.19 -7.80
CA GLU A 89 -12.00 -15.92 -6.67
C GLU A 89 -12.38 -15.02 -5.49
N LYS A 90 -11.69 -13.88 -5.35
CA LYS A 90 -11.95 -12.87 -4.31
C LYS A 90 -12.60 -11.60 -4.86
N GLY A 91 -12.83 -11.54 -6.17
CA GLY A 91 -13.42 -10.37 -6.84
C GLY A 91 -12.59 -9.10 -6.66
N VAL A 92 -11.26 -9.20 -6.62
CA VAL A 92 -10.38 -8.03 -6.42
C VAL A 92 -9.26 -7.95 -7.44
N ILE A 93 -8.77 -6.72 -7.63
CA ILE A 93 -7.52 -6.42 -8.32
C ILE A 93 -6.53 -5.84 -7.32
N ILE A 94 -5.26 -6.20 -7.48
CA ILE A 94 -4.17 -5.78 -6.60
C ILE A 94 -3.06 -5.22 -7.46
N VAL A 95 -2.63 -4.00 -7.15
CA VAL A 95 -1.44 -3.41 -7.74
C VAL A 95 -0.42 -3.20 -6.64
N SER A 96 0.70 -3.88 -6.77
CA SER A 96 1.75 -3.92 -5.75
C SER A 96 3.06 -3.46 -6.34
N LEU A 97 3.69 -2.51 -5.68
CA LEU A 97 5.06 -2.09 -5.98
C LEU A 97 5.99 -2.70 -4.94
N ILE A 98 6.91 -3.52 -5.41
CA ILE A 98 7.85 -4.29 -4.60
C ILE A 98 9.22 -3.65 -4.70
N PHE A 99 9.85 -3.44 -3.55
CA PHE A 99 11.06 -2.66 -3.47
C PHE A 99 11.90 -3.04 -2.26
N ASP A 100 13.21 -2.96 -2.39
CA ASP A 100 14.11 -3.15 -1.25
C ASP A 100 14.23 -1.85 -0.45
N GLY A 101 14.31 -1.97 0.87
CA GLY A 101 14.58 -0.88 1.79
C GLY A 101 15.51 -1.34 2.90
N ASN A 102 16.07 -0.39 3.65
CA ASN A 102 16.81 -0.67 4.86
C ASN A 102 16.17 0.11 5.99
N TRP A 103 15.45 -0.58 6.87
CA TRP A 103 14.83 0.00 8.04
C TRP A 103 15.35 -0.70 9.29
N ASN A 104 15.69 0.06 10.32
CA ASN A 104 16.32 -0.43 11.54
C ASN A 104 17.65 -1.18 11.34
N GLY A 105 18.34 -0.92 10.22
CA GLY A 105 19.65 -1.51 9.92
C GLY A 105 19.57 -2.78 9.07
N ASP A 106 18.41 -3.42 8.99
CA ASP A 106 18.20 -4.63 8.20
C ASP A 106 17.62 -4.31 6.83
N ARG A 107 18.30 -4.82 5.79
CA ARG A 107 17.77 -4.79 4.43
C ARG A 107 16.65 -5.83 4.32
N SER A 108 15.48 -5.39 3.90
CA SER A 108 14.33 -6.26 3.65
C SER A 108 13.61 -5.85 2.36
N THR A 109 12.77 -6.76 1.87
CA THR A 109 11.86 -6.54 0.75
C THR A 109 10.54 -6.01 1.29
N TYR A 110 10.07 -4.91 0.72
CA TYR A 110 8.82 -4.25 1.07
C TYR A 110 7.85 -4.27 -0.10
N GLY A 111 6.56 -4.18 0.21
CA GLY A 111 5.48 -4.04 -0.75
C GLY A 111 4.55 -2.90 -0.35
N LEU A 112 4.32 -1.95 -1.26
CA LEU A 112 3.24 -0.99 -1.16
C LEU A 112 2.16 -1.36 -2.17
N SER A 113 0.96 -1.68 -1.69
CA SER A 113 -0.11 -2.19 -2.56
C SER A 113 -1.37 -1.35 -2.43
N ILE A 114 -2.12 -1.26 -3.53
CA ILE A 114 -3.50 -0.78 -3.56
C ILE A 114 -4.41 -1.93 -4.01
N ILE A 115 -5.57 -2.03 -3.37
CA ILE A 115 -6.54 -3.10 -3.58
C ILE A 115 -7.86 -2.46 -3.98
N LEU A 116 -8.43 -2.90 -5.09
CA LEU A 116 -9.70 -2.43 -5.61
C LEU A 116 -10.62 -3.63 -5.91
N PRO A 117 -11.95 -3.44 -5.93
CA PRO A 117 -12.86 -4.46 -6.45
C PRO A 117 -12.59 -4.72 -7.92
N GLN A 118 -12.80 -5.96 -8.37
CA GLN A 118 -12.63 -6.33 -9.78
C GLN A 118 -13.60 -5.61 -10.71
N SER A 119 -14.76 -5.17 -10.21
CA SER A 119 -15.69 -4.31 -10.95
C SER A 119 -15.07 -2.98 -11.38
N GLU A 120 -14.03 -2.51 -10.68
CA GLU A 120 -13.31 -1.26 -10.97
C GLU A 120 -12.18 -1.42 -11.99
N LEU A 121 -12.03 -2.61 -12.61
CA LEU A 121 -10.96 -2.85 -13.57
C LEU A 121 -10.99 -1.87 -14.75
N GLY A 122 -12.16 -1.64 -15.33
CA GLY A 122 -12.32 -0.68 -16.44
C GLY A 122 -11.96 0.75 -16.05
N PHE A 123 -12.34 1.16 -14.83
CA PHE A 123 -11.98 2.46 -14.26
C PHE A 123 -10.47 2.57 -13.99
N TYR A 124 -9.84 1.51 -13.49
CA TYR A 124 -8.45 1.55 -13.06
C TYR A 124 -7.44 1.51 -14.22
N LEU A 125 -7.73 0.74 -15.29
CA LEU A 125 -6.77 0.53 -16.39
C LEU A 125 -6.27 1.83 -17.04
N PRO A 126 -7.12 2.83 -17.38
CA PRO A 126 -6.66 4.12 -17.89
C PRO A 126 -5.77 4.89 -16.90
N LEU A 127 -5.99 4.70 -15.60
CA LEU A 127 -5.27 5.39 -14.52
C LEU A 127 -3.99 4.66 -14.08
N HIS A 128 -3.79 3.40 -14.53
CA HIS A 128 -2.72 2.52 -14.08
C HIS A 128 -1.35 3.20 -14.04
N ARG A 129 -0.97 3.87 -15.14
CA ARG A 129 0.34 4.53 -15.23
C ARG A 129 0.50 5.65 -14.20
N VAL A 130 -0.52 6.48 -14.02
CA VAL A 130 -0.50 7.58 -13.05
C VAL A 130 -0.41 7.04 -11.62
N CYS A 131 -1.14 5.97 -11.31
CA CYS A 131 -1.08 5.31 -10.01
C CYS A 131 0.31 4.73 -9.73
N VAL A 132 0.88 3.99 -10.69
CA VAL A 132 2.23 3.41 -10.57
C VAL A 132 3.28 4.50 -10.40
N ASP A 133 3.24 5.57 -11.20
CA ASP A 133 4.22 6.65 -11.11
C ASP A 133 4.14 7.37 -9.75
N ARG A 134 2.93 7.60 -9.25
CA ARG A 134 2.71 8.19 -7.91
C ARG A 134 3.23 7.27 -6.81
N LEU A 135 2.85 5.99 -6.78
CA LEU A 135 3.32 5.02 -5.78
C LEU A 135 4.85 4.85 -5.85
N THR A 136 5.44 4.88 -7.05
CA THR A 136 6.89 4.85 -7.26
C THR A 136 7.57 6.06 -6.60
N HIS A 137 6.99 7.25 -6.74
CA HIS A 137 7.51 8.46 -6.10
C HIS A 137 7.43 8.36 -4.57
N ILE A 138 6.33 7.84 -4.02
CA ILE A 138 6.16 7.59 -2.59
C ILE A 138 7.24 6.64 -2.07
N ILE A 139 7.50 5.54 -2.78
CA ILE A 139 8.54 4.58 -2.42
C ILE A 139 9.93 5.22 -2.43
N ARG A 140 10.23 6.07 -3.43
CA ARG A 140 11.52 6.78 -3.49
C ARG A 140 11.70 7.70 -2.29
N LYS A 141 10.69 8.49 -1.93
CA LYS A 141 10.71 9.33 -0.72
C LYS A 141 10.86 8.47 0.55
N GLY A 142 10.12 7.37 0.62
CA GLY A 142 10.19 6.42 1.74
C GLY A 142 11.56 5.78 1.92
N ARG A 143 12.22 5.38 0.83
CA ARG A 143 13.60 4.86 0.89
C ARG A 143 14.60 5.86 1.43
N ILE A 144 14.50 7.12 1.01
CA ILE A 144 15.35 8.20 1.53
C ILE A 144 15.09 8.39 3.02
N TRP A 145 13.82 8.36 3.43
CA TRP A 145 13.42 8.48 4.82
C TRP A 145 13.98 7.34 5.68
N MET A 146 13.78 6.08 5.26
CA MET A 146 14.34 4.89 5.91
C MET A 146 15.88 4.98 6.06
N HIS A 147 16.57 5.49 5.03
CA HIS A 147 18.02 5.67 5.07
C HIS A 147 18.47 6.78 6.03
N LYS A 148 17.72 7.90 6.12
CA LYS A 148 18.02 9.01 7.02
C LYS A 148 17.82 8.63 8.49
N GLU A 149 16.71 7.96 8.79
CA GLU A 149 16.43 7.43 10.14
C GLU A 149 17.59 6.58 10.66
N ARG A 150 18.13 5.71 9.81
CA ARG A 150 19.30 4.89 10.15
C ARG A 150 20.50 5.74 10.55
N GLN A 151 20.77 6.84 9.85
CA GLN A 151 21.90 7.72 10.16
C GLN A 151 21.70 8.44 11.50
N GLU A 152 20.49 8.92 11.77
CA GLU A 152 20.14 9.60 13.01
C GLU A 152 20.19 8.64 14.21
N HIS A 153 19.63 7.43 14.07
CA HIS A 153 19.72 6.38 15.08
C HIS A 153 21.17 5.96 15.36
N PHE A 154 21.99 5.80 14.31
CA PHE A 154 23.41 5.46 14.48
C PHE A 154 24.18 6.56 15.20
N GLN A 155 23.97 7.84 14.83
CA GLN A 155 24.61 8.97 15.50
C GLN A 155 24.20 9.07 16.97
N LYS A 156 22.92 8.86 17.28
CA LYS A 156 22.40 8.88 18.65
C LYS A 156 22.96 7.74 19.49
N ALA A 157 23.00 6.52 18.96
CA ALA A 157 23.59 5.36 19.64
C ALA A 157 25.08 5.57 19.96
N VAL A 158 25.85 6.16 19.04
CA VAL A 158 27.26 6.49 19.24
C VAL A 158 27.45 7.58 20.31
N MET A 159 26.56 8.58 20.37
CA MET A 159 26.62 9.64 21.39
C MET A 159 26.18 9.18 22.79
N GLU A 160 25.15 8.34 22.88
CA GLU A 160 24.51 7.97 24.15
C GLU A 160 25.11 6.72 24.81
N GLY A 161 26.06 6.03 24.16
CA GLY A 161 26.80 4.89 24.75
C GLY A 161 25.93 3.73 25.24
N THR A 162 24.68 3.66 24.79
CA THR A 162 23.66 2.73 25.32
C THR A 162 23.39 1.63 24.30
N GLU A 163 23.73 0.39 24.63
CA GLU A 163 23.52 -0.81 23.77
C GLU A 163 22.06 -1.29 23.73
N ARG A 164 21.16 -0.62 24.43
CA ARG A 164 19.72 -0.96 24.46
C ARG A 164 18.89 0.29 24.30
N MET A 165 18.68 0.68 23.05
CA MET A 165 17.61 1.61 22.70
C MET A 165 16.32 0.81 22.54
N GLU A 166 15.30 1.19 23.30
CA GLU A 166 13.94 0.69 23.11
C GLU A 166 13.48 1.05 21.69
N ASP A 167 12.88 0.07 21.00
CA ASP A 167 12.45 0.09 19.60
C ASP A 167 11.21 0.98 19.38
N GLU A 168 11.20 2.17 19.99
CA GLU A 168 10.31 3.28 19.60
C GLU A 168 10.90 4.00 18.38
N GLY A 169 11.40 3.23 17.40
CA GLY A 169 11.80 3.75 16.11
C GLY A 169 10.64 4.53 15.52
N GLN A 170 10.90 5.76 15.09
CA GLN A 170 9.91 6.57 14.39
C GLN A 170 9.31 5.69 13.28
N SER A 171 7.99 5.58 13.30
CA SER A 171 7.31 4.72 12.36
C SER A 171 7.37 5.39 10.98
N ILE A 172 7.69 4.64 9.92
CA ILE A 172 7.53 5.16 8.55
C ILE A 172 6.06 5.41 8.20
N ILE A 173 5.14 4.84 8.98
CA ILE A 173 3.70 4.86 8.72
C ILE A 173 3.13 6.28 8.63
N PRO A 174 3.38 7.24 9.54
CA PRO A 174 2.97 8.63 9.37
C PRO A 174 3.41 9.26 8.04
N MET A 175 4.66 9.05 7.62
CA MET A 175 5.17 9.56 6.34
C MET A 175 4.41 8.93 5.17
N LEU A 176 4.25 7.60 5.16
CA LEU A 176 3.46 6.91 4.13
C LEU A 176 1.99 7.32 4.17
N THR A 177 1.42 7.56 5.35
CA THR A 177 0.02 7.99 5.51
C THR A 177 -0.22 9.32 4.81
N GLY A 178 0.69 10.29 4.99
CA GLY A 178 0.62 11.59 4.31
C GLY A 178 0.73 11.52 2.79
N GLU A 179 1.23 10.40 2.24
CA GLU A 179 1.39 10.19 0.80
C GLU A 179 0.33 9.27 0.19
N VAL A 180 -0.16 8.28 0.95
CA VAL A 180 -1.18 7.33 0.52
C VAL A 180 -2.57 7.99 0.47
N ILE A 181 -2.92 8.82 1.46
CA ILE A 181 -4.22 9.52 1.50
C ILE A 181 -4.47 10.32 0.20
N PRO A 182 -3.53 11.17 -0.28
CA PRO A 182 -3.71 11.88 -1.55
C PRO A 182 -3.93 10.99 -2.78
N VAL A 183 -3.37 9.77 -2.80
CA VAL A 183 -3.61 8.81 -3.89
C VAL A 183 -5.05 8.27 -3.81
N MET A 184 -5.56 8.02 -2.60
CA MET A 184 -6.93 7.59 -2.38
C MET A 184 -7.94 8.69 -2.75
N GLU A 185 -7.67 9.92 -2.34
CA GLU A 185 -8.46 11.11 -2.70
C GLU A 185 -8.49 11.34 -4.21
N LEU A 186 -7.33 11.22 -4.88
CA LEU A 186 -7.24 11.33 -6.34
C LEU A 186 -8.14 10.30 -7.02
N LEU A 187 -8.08 9.04 -6.60
CA LEU A 187 -8.88 7.99 -7.20
C LEU A 187 -10.38 8.18 -6.94
N SER A 188 -10.77 8.64 -5.75
CA SER A 188 -12.17 8.99 -5.46
C SER A 188 -12.65 10.20 -6.29
N SER A 189 -11.81 11.23 -6.45
CA SER A 189 -12.10 12.39 -7.30
C SER A 189 -12.25 12.01 -8.77
N MET A 190 -11.34 11.18 -9.30
CA MET A 190 -11.41 10.69 -10.67
C MET A 190 -12.68 9.86 -10.90
N LYS A 191 -13.11 9.06 -9.91
CA LYS A 191 -14.35 8.30 -10.05
C LYS A 191 -15.59 9.19 -10.09
N SER A 192 -15.64 10.20 -9.24
CA SER A 192 -16.79 11.11 -9.12
C SER A 192 -16.90 12.15 -10.24
N HIS A 193 -15.78 12.56 -10.84
CA HIS A 193 -15.72 13.65 -11.82
C HIS A 193 -15.15 13.23 -13.18
N SER A 194 -15.03 11.92 -13.45
CA SER A 194 -14.55 11.44 -14.75
C SER A 194 -15.50 11.83 -15.89
N VAL A 195 -14.92 11.98 -17.08
CA VAL A 195 -15.67 12.25 -18.30
C VAL A 195 -16.29 10.94 -18.78
N PRO A 196 -17.58 10.95 -19.19
CA PRO A 196 -18.19 9.77 -19.83
C PRO A 196 -17.41 9.36 -21.08
N GLU A 197 -17.39 8.07 -21.39
CA GLU A 197 -16.71 7.55 -22.59
C GLU A 197 -17.31 8.13 -23.88
N GLU A 198 -18.62 8.35 -23.89
CA GLU A 198 -19.33 9.05 -24.96
C GLU A 198 -19.52 10.53 -24.58
N ILE A 199 -18.87 11.41 -25.35
CA ILE A 199 -19.04 12.85 -25.21
C ILE A 199 -20.18 13.28 -26.13
N ASP A 200 -21.31 13.68 -25.55
CA ASP A 200 -22.31 14.44 -26.29
C ASP A 200 -21.74 15.81 -26.64
N VAL A 201 -21.54 16.08 -27.93
CA VAL A 201 -21.03 17.36 -28.43
C VAL A 201 -22.13 18.41 -28.61
N SER A 202 -23.41 18.03 -28.50
CA SER A 202 -24.55 18.93 -28.64
C SER A 202 -24.50 20.16 -27.69
N PRO A 203 -24.09 20.03 -26.41
CA PRO A 203 -23.93 21.17 -25.51
C PRO A 203 -22.79 22.11 -25.90
N LEU A 204 -21.78 21.61 -26.63
CA LEU A 204 -20.62 22.41 -27.07
C LEU A 204 -21.00 23.41 -28.17
N PHE A 205 -22.00 23.05 -28.98
CA PHE A 205 -22.49 23.88 -30.08
C PHE A 205 -23.61 24.84 -29.68
N ALA A 206 -24.26 24.64 -28.54
CA ALA A 206 -25.31 25.54 -28.03
C ALA A 206 -24.76 26.88 -27.47
N ALA A 207 -23.44 27.04 -27.38
CA ALA A 207 -22.75 28.25 -26.94
C ALA A 207 -22.25 29.15 -28.09
N PHE A 208 -22.56 28.81 -29.34
CA PHE A 208 -22.28 29.60 -30.55
C PHE A 208 -23.59 29.96 -31.27
#